data_AF-A0A0D1Z437-F1
#
_entry.id   AF-A0A0D1Z437-F1
#
_cell.length_a   1.000
_cell.length_b   1.000
_cell.length_c   1.000
_cell.angle_alpha   90.00
_cell.angle_beta   90.00
_cell.angle_gamma   90.00
#
_symmetry.space_group_name_H-M   'P 1'
#
loop_
_entity.id
_entity.type
_entity.pdbx_description
1 polymer ?
#
loop_
_entity_poly.entity_id
_entity_poly.type
_entity_poly.pdbx_seq_one_letter_code
_entity_poly.pdbx_strand_id
1 'polypeptide(L)'
;MDMEQPARIDEAHINDTEKKGLKRMKELVETGSAYAQEHGTRPSTMGLVRASRPLALLAWIGEKFIARTDETPSLEDILDDVMLYWFTQSFLRCIHPYGEYHGDPGKHTPHGDPQYRSDKPVGYSWFPQELAPVPKA
;
A
#
# COMPACT_ATOMS: atom_id res chain seq x y z
N MET A 1 1.60 0.23 17.48
CA MET A 1 2.61 1.07 16.82
C MET A 1 1.98 2.44 16.74
N ASP A 2 2.20 3.26 17.77
CA ASP A 2 1.70 4.62 17.79
C ASP A 2 2.55 5.40 16.81
N MET A 3 1.99 5.73 15.65
CA MET A 3 2.60 6.74 14.79
C MET A 3 2.55 8.04 15.58
N GLU A 4 3.69 8.45 16.12
CA GLU A 4 3.81 9.74 16.79
C GLU A 4 3.25 10.81 15.84
N GLN A 5 2.15 11.42 16.27
CA GLN A 5 1.44 12.42 15.50
C GLN A 5 2.44 13.57 15.29
N PRO A 6 2.76 13.97 14.04
CA PRO A 6 3.69 15.06 13.83
C PRO A 6 3.20 16.26 14.64
N ALA A 7 4.12 16.96 15.32
CA ALA A 7 3.87 17.97 16.36
C ALA A 7 3.15 19.25 15.88
N ARG A 8 2.28 19.15 14.87
CA ARG A 8 1.62 20.27 14.21
C ARG A 8 0.33 19.88 13.48
N ILE A 9 -0.38 18.83 13.90
CA ILE A 9 -1.76 18.69 13.41
C ILE A 9 -2.64 19.53 14.32
N ASP A 10 -3.01 20.73 13.87
CA ASP A 10 -4.09 21.46 14.52
C ASP A 10 -5.38 20.69 14.22
N GLU A 11 -5.81 19.84 15.17
CA GLU A 11 -7.01 19.01 15.01
C GLU A 11 -8.26 19.85 14.70
N ALA A 12 -8.25 21.16 15.01
CA ALA A 12 -9.31 22.10 14.66
C ALA A 12 -9.44 22.34 13.14
N HIS A 13 -8.42 22.01 12.35
CA HIS A 13 -8.37 22.23 10.90
C HIS A 13 -8.56 20.98 10.03
N ILE A 14 -8.79 19.80 10.64
CA ILE A 14 -9.08 18.57 9.88
C ILE A 14 -10.55 18.55 9.48
N ASN A 15 -10.83 18.60 8.18
CA ASN A 15 -12.20 18.54 7.67
C ASN A 15 -12.76 17.10 7.69
N ASP A 16 -14.08 16.96 7.47
CA ASP A 16 -14.74 15.66 7.53
C ASP A 16 -14.23 14.65 6.50
N THR A 17 -13.76 15.11 5.34
CA THR A 17 -13.16 14.25 4.31
C THR A 17 -11.80 13.71 4.78
N GLU A 18 -10.98 14.56 5.38
CA GLU A 18 -9.68 14.15 5.96
C GLU A 18 -9.87 13.20 7.14
N LYS A 19 -10.91 13.38 7.98
CA LYS A 19 -11.27 12.44 9.05
C LYS A 19 -11.63 11.05 8.51
N LYS A 20 -12.40 10.99 7.41
CA LYS A 20 -12.69 9.73 6.72
C LYS A 20 -11.41 9.10 6.20
N GLY A 21 -10.50 9.91 5.69
CA GLY A 21 -9.20 9.47 5.23
C GLY A 21 -8.33 8.85 6.33
N LEU A 22 -8.23 9.51 7.49
CA LEU A 22 -7.53 8.99 8.66
C LEU A 22 -8.14 7.67 9.16
N LYS A 23 -9.47 7.54 9.13
CA LYS A 23 -10.15 6.27 9.46
C LYS A 23 -9.72 5.16 8.50
N ARG A 24 -9.66 5.43 7.19
CA ARG A 24 -9.25 4.46 6.16
C ARG A 24 -7.79 4.03 6.34
N MET A 25 -6.91 4.98 6.66
CA MET A 25 -5.52 4.69 7.01
C MET A 25 -5.42 3.79 8.26
N LYS A 26 -6.26 4.01 9.27
CA LYS A 26 -6.30 3.13 10.46
C LYS A 26 -6.75 1.71 10.09
N GLU A 27 -7.81 1.57 9.31
CA GLU A 27 -8.32 0.27 8.82
C GLU A 27 -7.26 -0.49 8.01
N LEU A 28 -6.48 0.22 7.18
CA LEU A 28 -5.34 -0.34 6.46
C LEU A 28 -4.31 -0.97 7.42
N VAL A 29 -3.90 -0.23 8.45
CA VAL A 29 -2.87 -0.69 9.40
C VAL A 29 -3.37 -1.92 10.14
N GLU A 30 -4.62 -1.90 10.60
CA GLU A 30 -5.22 -2.96 11.41
C GLU A 30 -5.52 -4.24 10.63
N THR A 31 -6.03 -4.12 9.39
CA THR A 31 -6.57 -5.27 8.64
C THR A 31 -6.08 -5.39 7.20
N GLY A 32 -5.70 -4.28 6.56
CA GLY A 32 -5.33 -4.24 5.14
C GLY A 32 -3.85 -4.48 4.83
N SER A 33 -2.98 -4.56 5.84
CA SER A 33 -1.51 -4.55 5.70
C SER A 33 -0.86 -5.94 5.65
N ALA A 34 -1.60 -7.02 5.88
CA ALA A 34 -1.05 -8.38 5.96
C ALA A 34 -0.28 -8.81 4.70
N TYR A 35 -0.73 -8.36 3.52
CA TYR A 35 -0.04 -8.65 2.26
C TYR A 35 1.39 -8.07 2.23
N ALA A 36 1.56 -6.87 2.79
CA ALA A 36 2.83 -6.15 2.84
C ALA A 36 3.79 -6.78 3.85
N GLN A 37 3.25 -7.24 4.98
CA GLN A 37 4.00 -7.99 5.99
C GLN A 37 4.53 -9.32 5.42
N GLU A 38 3.70 -10.07 4.70
CA GLU A 38 4.12 -11.32 4.04
C GLU A 38 5.21 -11.04 2.98
N HIS A 39 5.03 -9.99 2.17
CA HIS A 39 6.02 -9.57 1.17
C HIS A 39 7.35 -9.16 1.81
N GLY A 40 7.33 -8.43 2.92
CA GLY A 40 8.53 -7.96 3.58
C GLY A 40 9.29 -9.03 4.36
N THR A 41 8.57 -9.95 5.00
CA THR A 41 9.17 -10.94 5.90
C THR A 41 9.47 -12.27 5.25
N ARG A 42 8.68 -12.70 4.25
CA ARG A 42 8.81 -14.01 3.58
C ARG A 42 8.69 -13.91 2.05
N PRO A 43 9.42 -13.00 1.38
CA PRO A 43 9.28 -12.76 -0.07
C PRO A 43 9.54 -14.01 -0.91
N SER A 44 10.56 -14.81 -0.57
CA SER A 44 10.89 -16.02 -1.33
C SER A 44 9.78 -17.08 -1.25
N THR A 45 9.26 -17.34 -0.04
CA THR A 45 8.18 -18.29 0.18
C THR A 45 6.93 -17.87 -0.58
N MET A 46 6.48 -16.63 -0.38
CA MET A 46 5.27 -16.13 -1.01
C MET A 46 5.40 -16.04 -2.54
N GLY A 47 6.59 -15.65 -3.02
CA GLY A 47 6.92 -15.63 -4.44
C GLY A 47 6.73 -16.99 -5.09
N LEU A 48 7.29 -18.06 -4.50
CA LEU A 48 7.15 -19.43 -5.00
C LEU A 48 5.70 -19.93 -4.94
N VAL A 49 4.97 -19.61 -3.86
CA VAL A 49 3.56 -19.96 -3.72
C VAL A 49 2.74 -19.36 -4.87
N ARG A 50 2.94 -18.09 -5.20
CA ARG A 50 2.18 -17.40 -6.26
C ARG A 50 2.62 -17.79 -7.67
N ALA A 51 3.89 -18.12 -7.89
CA ALA A 51 4.35 -18.68 -9.16
C ALA A 51 3.88 -20.11 -9.44
N SER A 52 3.41 -20.84 -8.42
CA SER A 52 2.97 -22.22 -8.60
C SER A 52 1.71 -22.35 -9.48
N ARG A 53 0.79 -21.37 -9.43
CA ARG A 53 -0.51 -21.42 -10.13
C ARG A 53 -1.02 -20.01 -10.49
N PRO A 54 -1.51 -19.78 -11.73
CA PRO A 54 -2.04 -18.48 -12.13
C PRO A 54 -3.29 -18.08 -11.33
N LEU A 55 -4.10 -19.06 -10.91
CA LEU A 55 -5.25 -18.80 -10.03
C LEU A 55 -4.83 -18.27 -8.64
N ALA A 56 -3.70 -18.73 -8.11
CA ALA A 56 -3.18 -18.21 -6.84
C ALA A 56 -2.69 -16.77 -7.02
N LEU A 57 -2.07 -16.44 -8.15
CA LEU A 57 -1.69 -15.08 -8.48
C LEU A 57 -2.92 -14.16 -8.64
N LEU A 58 -3.93 -14.60 -9.40
CA LEU A 58 -5.19 -13.89 -9.61
C LEU A 58 -5.91 -13.60 -8.29
N ALA A 59 -6.05 -14.60 -7.41
CA ALA A 59 -6.69 -14.40 -6.12
C ALA A 59 -5.96 -13.35 -5.25
N TRP A 60 -4.63 -13.28 -5.35
CA TRP A 60 -3.83 -12.34 -4.54
C TRP A 60 -3.85 -10.91 -5.07
N ILE A 61 -3.69 -10.74 -6.38
CA ILE A 61 -3.66 -9.42 -7.03
C ILE A 61 -5.09 -8.88 -7.21
N GLY A 62 -6.03 -9.73 -7.64
CA GLY A 62 -7.42 -9.37 -7.91
C GLY A 62 -8.16 -8.84 -6.68
N GLU A 63 -7.86 -9.36 -5.49
CA GLU A 63 -8.39 -8.79 -4.23
C GLU A 63 -8.03 -7.30 -4.09
N LYS A 64 -6.83 -6.90 -4.51
CA LYS A 64 -6.37 -5.52 -4.39
C LYS A 64 -7.06 -4.60 -5.39
N PHE A 65 -7.35 -5.07 -6.60
CA PHE A 65 -8.19 -4.33 -7.53
C PHE A 65 -9.58 -4.10 -6.92
N ILE A 66 -10.24 -5.14 -6.42
CA ILE A 66 -11.58 -5.01 -5.84
C ILE A 66 -11.59 -4.06 -4.62
N ALA A 67 -10.59 -4.16 -3.75
CA ALA A 67 -10.57 -3.43 -2.48
C ALA A 67 -10.02 -1.99 -2.57
N ARG A 68 -9.22 -1.66 -3.59
CA ARG A 68 -8.42 -0.42 -3.63
C ARG A 68 -8.76 0.54 -4.77
N THR A 69 -9.65 0.16 -5.68
CA THR A 69 -10.15 1.05 -6.71
C THR A 69 -11.49 1.66 -6.29
N ASP A 70 -11.74 2.91 -6.67
CA ASP A 70 -13.03 3.58 -6.50
C ASP A 70 -14.16 2.83 -7.19
N GLU A 71 -13.88 2.31 -8.39
CA GLU A 71 -14.75 1.45 -9.17
C GLU A 71 -13.96 0.21 -9.60
N THR A 72 -14.50 -0.98 -9.31
CA THR A 72 -13.82 -2.22 -9.68
C THR A 72 -13.68 -2.32 -11.20
N PRO A 73 -12.46 -2.50 -11.73
CA PRO A 73 -12.25 -2.69 -13.16
C PRO A 73 -12.98 -3.92 -13.70
N SER A 74 -13.09 -4.01 -15.02
CA SER A 74 -13.68 -5.20 -15.63
C SER A 74 -12.83 -6.44 -15.30
N LEU A 75 -13.45 -7.62 -15.34
CA LEU A 75 -12.71 -8.87 -15.15
C LEU A 75 -11.62 -9.03 -16.22
N GLU A 76 -11.86 -8.54 -17.43
CA GLU A 76 -10.89 -8.57 -18.53
C GLU A 76 -9.63 -7.75 -18.18
N ASP A 77 -9.81 -6.52 -17.69
CA ASP A 77 -8.68 -5.66 -17.28
C ASP A 77 -7.85 -6.28 -16.14
N ILE A 78 -8.53 -6.89 -15.15
CA ILE A 78 -7.85 -7.56 -14.03
C ILE A 78 -7.08 -8.79 -14.53
N LEU A 79 -7.67 -9.56 -15.45
CA LEU A 79 -7.01 -10.72 -16.03
C LEU A 79 -5.81 -10.31 -16.87
N ASP A 80 -5.89 -9.23 -17.65
CA ASP A 80 -4.79 -8.73 -18.46
C ASP A 80 -3.59 -8.33 -17.60
N ASP A 81 -3.81 -7.60 -16.50
CA ASP A 81 -2.74 -7.26 -15.56
C ASP A 81 -2.13 -8.51 -14.91
N VAL A 82 -2.96 -9.43 -14.43
CA VAL A 82 -2.48 -10.68 -13.80
C VAL A 82 -1.71 -11.55 -14.80
N MET A 83 -2.16 -11.62 -16.06
CA MET A 83 -1.47 -12.37 -17.10
C MET A 83 -0.15 -11.72 -17.49
N LEU A 84 -0.05 -10.38 -17.46
CA LEU A 84 1.22 -9.68 -17.60
C LEU A 84 2.18 -10.08 -16.48
N TYR A 85 1.75 -10.09 -15.21
CA TYR A 85 2.59 -10.55 -14.09
C TYR A 85 3.01 -12.01 -14.23
N TRP A 86 2.09 -12.86 -14.69
CA TRP A 86 2.32 -14.30 -14.87
C TRP A 86 3.37 -14.57 -15.95
N PHE A 87 3.18 -14.05 -17.16
CA PHE A 87 4.08 -14.31 -18.28
C PHE A 87 5.48 -13.69 -18.08
N THR A 88 5.56 -12.58 -17.35
CA THR A 88 6.84 -11.91 -17.07
C THR A 88 7.50 -12.37 -15.76
N GLN A 89 6.87 -13.30 -15.03
CA GLN A 89 7.33 -13.73 -13.70
C GLN A 89 7.67 -12.55 -12.78
N SER A 90 6.87 -11.48 -12.84
CA SER A 90 7.19 -10.21 -12.17
C SER A 90 6.95 -10.25 -10.67
N PHE A 91 6.00 -11.06 -10.20
CA PHE A 91 5.61 -11.08 -8.79
C PHE A 91 6.79 -11.39 -7.83
N LEU A 92 7.68 -12.32 -8.19
CA LEU A 92 8.85 -12.64 -7.37
C LEU A 92 9.87 -11.50 -7.30
N ARG A 93 9.91 -10.65 -8.33
CA ARG A 93 10.94 -9.64 -8.53
C ARG A 93 10.51 -8.27 -8.01
N CYS A 94 9.21 -7.98 -8.00
CA CYS A 94 8.69 -6.66 -7.63
C CYS A 94 8.41 -6.49 -6.12
N ILE A 95 8.43 -7.56 -5.33
CA ILE A 95 8.10 -7.49 -3.89
C ILE A 95 9.29 -7.18 -2.97
N HIS A 96 10.53 -7.12 -3.50
CA HIS A 96 11.71 -6.83 -2.69
C HIS A 96 11.62 -5.53 -1.86
N PRO A 97 11.02 -4.42 -2.35
CA PRO A 97 10.99 -3.15 -1.60
C PRO A 97 10.22 -3.27 -0.28
N TYR A 98 9.31 -4.24 -0.15
CA TYR A 98 8.60 -4.48 1.11
C TYR A 98 9.54 -4.88 2.24
N GLY A 99 10.68 -5.53 1.94
CA GLY A 99 11.67 -5.90 2.95
C GLY A 99 12.32 -4.70 3.65
N GLU A 100 12.34 -3.53 3.01
CA GLU A 100 12.91 -2.31 3.59
C GLU A 100 12.02 -1.71 4.69
N TYR A 101 10.70 -1.89 4.58
CA TYR A 101 9.73 -1.23 5.46
C TYR A 101 8.90 -2.18 6.33
N HIS A 102 8.78 -3.45 5.91
CA HIS A 102 7.94 -4.46 6.57
C HIS A 102 8.74 -5.70 6.99
N GLY A 103 10.04 -5.78 6.65
CA GLY A 103 10.91 -6.91 7.02
C GLY A 103 11.61 -6.75 8.37
N ASP A 104 11.65 -5.54 8.92
CA ASP A 104 12.38 -5.18 10.15
C ASP A 104 11.48 -4.33 11.07
N PRO A 105 11.19 -4.77 12.31
CA PRO A 105 10.38 -4.02 13.26
C PRO A 105 10.92 -2.63 13.62
N GLY A 106 12.24 -2.41 13.46
CA GLY A 106 12.90 -1.14 13.72
C GLY A 106 12.87 -0.17 12.54
N LYS A 107 12.37 -0.60 11.37
CA LYS A 107 12.23 0.25 10.19
C LYS A 107 10.80 0.71 10.04
N HIS A 108 10.65 1.96 9.61
CA HIS A 108 9.35 2.59 9.41
C HIS A 108 9.28 3.13 7.98
N THR A 109 8.06 3.43 7.54
CA THR A 109 7.89 4.11 6.26
C THR A 109 8.62 5.46 6.31
N PRO A 110 9.23 5.92 5.22
CA PRO A 110 9.97 7.19 5.19
C PRO A 110 9.03 8.41 5.30
N HIS A 111 7.71 8.16 5.34
CA HIS A 111 6.69 9.19 5.38
C HIS A 111 6.74 9.95 6.71
N GLY A 112 7.00 11.25 6.65
CA GLY A 112 7.08 12.12 7.82
C GLY A 112 8.47 12.23 8.44
N ASP A 113 9.45 11.46 7.94
CA ASP A 113 10.83 11.57 8.41
C ASP A 113 11.51 12.82 7.82
N PRO A 114 11.99 13.76 8.67
CA PRO A 114 12.66 14.97 8.21
C PRO A 114 13.86 14.71 7.31
N GLN A 115 14.53 13.56 7.43
CA GLN A 115 15.70 13.22 6.63
C GLN A 115 15.38 13.10 5.11
N TYR A 116 14.12 12.78 4.77
CA TYR A 116 13.67 12.61 3.39
C TYR A 116 12.86 13.81 2.86
N ARG A 117 12.85 14.94 3.58
CA ARG A 117 12.18 16.15 3.14
C ARG A 117 12.87 16.73 1.90
N SER A 118 12.09 17.04 0.86
CA SER A 118 12.58 17.69 -0.36
C SER A 118 12.46 19.22 -0.27
N ASP A 119 13.54 19.94 -0.63
CA ASP A 119 13.56 21.40 -0.75
C ASP A 119 13.16 21.92 -2.15
N LYS A 120 13.02 21.01 -3.12
CA LYS A 120 12.59 21.34 -4.49
C LYS A 120 11.06 21.49 -4.55
N PRO A 121 10.49 22.18 -5.56
CA PRO A 121 9.04 22.23 -5.74
C PRO A 121 8.41 20.82 -5.81
N VAL A 122 7.42 20.55 -4.96
CA VAL A 122 6.69 19.26 -4.89
C VAL A 122 5.21 19.51 -5.17
N GLY A 123 4.65 18.75 -6.12
CA GLY A 123 3.21 18.63 -6.32
C GLY A 123 2.66 17.37 -5.65
N TYR A 124 1.44 17.43 -5.14
CA TYR A 124 0.75 16.28 -4.54
C TYR A 124 -0.71 16.26 -5.02
N SER A 125 -1.13 15.13 -5.60
CA SER A 125 -2.52 14.88 -6.00
C SER A 125 -3.17 14.01 -4.93
N TRP A 126 -4.28 14.48 -4.38
CA TRP A 126 -4.96 13.82 -3.27
C TRP A 126 -6.26 13.15 -3.74
N PHE A 127 -6.40 11.84 -3.48
CA PHE A 127 -7.59 11.06 -3.82
C PHE A 127 -8.26 10.53 -2.54
N PRO A 128 -9.58 10.72 -2.35
CA PRO A 128 -10.25 10.38 -1.11
C PRO A 128 -10.22 8.90 -0.73
N GLN A 129 -10.15 8.01 -1.73
CA GLN A 129 -10.24 6.57 -1.54
C GLN A 129 -8.89 5.84 -1.59
N GLU A 130 -7.79 6.60 -1.69
CA GLU A 130 -6.43 6.08 -1.60
C GLU A 130 -6.23 5.26 -0.31
N LEU A 131 -5.21 4.41 -0.30
CA LEU A 131 -4.91 3.46 0.77
C LEU A 131 -4.66 4.15 2.12
N ALA A 132 -3.90 5.24 2.12
CA ALA A 132 -3.56 6.03 3.30
C ALA A 132 -3.62 7.53 2.93
N PRO A 133 -4.82 8.11 2.81
CA PRO A 133 -4.99 9.49 2.39
C PRO A 133 -4.67 10.41 3.56
N VAL A 134 -3.48 10.99 3.52
CA VAL A 134 -2.98 11.88 4.57
C VAL A 134 -3.61 13.28 4.46
N PRO A 135 -3.93 13.94 5.59
CA PRO A 135 -4.42 15.32 5.58
C PRO A 135 -3.38 16.31 5.03
N LYS A 136 -3.85 17.46 4.55
CA LYS A 136 -2.95 18.58 4.19
C LYS A 136 -2.59 19.44 5.41
N ALA A 137 -3.49 19.51 6.39
CA ALA A 137 -3.40 20.36 7.58
C ALA A 137 -2.15 20.05 8.43
#